data_AF-A0A2S7MX77-F1
#
_entry.id   AF-A0A2S7MX77-F1
#
_cell.length_a   1.000
_cell.length_b   1.000
_cell.length_c   1.000
_cell.angle_alpha   90.00
_cell.angle_beta   90.00
_cell.angle_gamma   90.00
#
_symmetry.space_group_name_H-M   'P 1'
#
loop_
_entity.id
_entity.type
_entity.pdbx_description
1 polymer ?
#
loop_
_entity_poly.entity_id
_entity_poly.type
_entity_poly.pdbx_seq_one_letter_code
_entity_poly.pdbx_strand_id
1 'polypeptide(L)'
;MGNERLKDFLAGFSIFLVILALFVPVGLVYALIIHFTGQYYASIIILVLFLLLFCYIDIGISTLIDSFLQASKERYEGLYLPKLVGNLLEFCGTLIVLSALDYFMDGIELSILIKLVIALIHEIASLFLEGLETGEEVEGADLAPEVMNDIHHCLKQASWTDCVAMMHEKYPHIPKGEIIHAVRKVYIDNKKGSSE
;
A
#
# COMPACT_ATOMS: atom_id res chain seq x y z
N MET A 1 12.64 -37.51 -5.24
CA MET A 1 11.20 -37.18 -5.42
C MET A 1 10.55 -36.62 -4.15
N GLY A 2 11.29 -35.92 -3.27
CA GLY A 2 10.77 -35.38 -2.00
C GLY A 2 10.87 -33.85 -1.84
N ASN A 3 11.68 -33.18 -2.66
CA ASN A 3 11.97 -31.75 -2.48
C ASN A 3 10.92 -30.84 -3.14
N GLU A 4 10.30 -31.28 -4.24
CA GLU A 4 9.26 -30.50 -4.94
C GLU A 4 7.95 -30.48 -4.14
N ARG A 5 7.49 -31.62 -3.62
CA ARG A 5 6.29 -31.67 -2.77
C ARG A 5 6.42 -30.85 -1.48
N LEU A 6 7.63 -30.74 -0.93
CA LEU A 6 7.90 -29.91 0.24
C LEU A 6 7.81 -28.41 -0.10
N LYS A 7 8.31 -28.01 -1.28
CA LYS A 7 8.19 -26.64 -1.79
C LYS A 7 6.75 -26.26 -2.06
N ASP A 8 5.97 -27.14 -2.69
CA ASP A 8 4.54 -26.90 -2.95
C ASP A 8 3.75 -26.78 -1.65
N PHE A 9 4.07 -27.62 -0.66
CA PHE A 9 3.46 -27.55 0.67
C PHE A 9 3.83 -26.26 1.42
N LEU A 10 5.10 -25.83 1.36
CA LEU A 10 5.56 -24.58 1.98
C LEU A 10 4.96 -23.34 1.29
N ALA A 11 4.83 -23.36 -0.04
CA ALA A 11 4.19 -22.30 -0.79
C ALA A 11 2.69 -22.21 -0.45
N GLY A 12 1.99 -23.34 -0.41
CA GLY A 12 0.59 -23.40 0.04
C GLY A 12 0.42 -22.96 1.49
N PHE A 13 1.33 -23.34 2.38
CA PHE A 13 1.33 -22.92 3.79
C PHE A 13 1.63 -21.44 3.95
N SER A 14 2.51 -20.87 3.13
CA SER A 14 2.80 -19.44 3.10
C SER A 14 1.60 -18.63 2.64
N ILE A 15 0.94 -19.03 1.55
CA ILE A 15 -0.30 -18.41 1.08
C ILE A 15 -1.39 -18.51 2.15
N PHE A 16 -1.54 -19.68 2.78
CA PHE A 16 -2.48 -19.87 3.88
C PHE A 16 -2.17 -18.98 5.08
N LEU A 17 -0.91 -18.80 5.44
CA LEU A 17 -0.48 -17.90 6.51
C LEU A 17 -0.76 -16.44 6.19
N VAL A 18 -0.55 -16.02 4.93
CA VAL A 18 -0.88 -14.66 4.48
C VAL A 18 -2.39 -14.44 4.55
N ILE A 19 -3.19 -15.38 4.04
CA ILE A 19 -4.65 -15.36 4.14
C ILE A 19 -5.05 -15.30 5.63
N LEU A 20 -4.51 -16.18 6.48
CA LEU A 20 -4.82 -16.19 7.90
C LEU A 20 -4.43 -14.86 8.58
N ALA A 21 -3.26 -14.30 8.28
CA ALA A 21 -2.82 -13.02 8.79
C ALA A 21 -3.70 -11.85 8.33
N LEU A 22 -4.35 -11.98 7.17
CA LEU A 22 -5.28 -10.98 6.63
C LEU A 22 -6.68 -11.13 7.25
N PHE A 23 -7.16 -12.36 7.38
CA PHE A 23 -8.52 -12.66 7.84
C PHE A 23 -8.66 -12.76 9.37
N VAL A 24 -7.58 -13.04 10.12
CA VAL A 24 -7.62 -13.09 11.59
C VAL A 24 -7.86 -11.71 12.20
N PRO A 25 -7.14 -10.63 11.84
CA PRO A 25 -7.43 -9.29 12.35
C PRO A 25 -8.85 -8.86 12.01
N VAL A 26 -9.29 -9.13 10.77
CA VAL A 26 -10.66 -8.83 10.32
C VAL A 26 -11.68 -9.60 11.15
N GLY A 27 -11.51 -10.92 11.30
CA GLY A 27 -12.40 -11.76 12.10
C GLY A 27 -12.41 -11.43 13.59
N LEU A 28 -11.26 -11.01 14.15
CA LEU A 28 -11.13 -10.63 15.56
C LEU A 28 -11.77 -9.27 15.82
N VAL A 29 -11.59 -8.30 14.92
CA VAL A 29 -12.31 -7.03 14.96
C VAL A 29 -13.82 -7.27 14.79
N TYR A 30 -14.22 -8.18 13.92
CA TYR A 30 -15.63 -8.52 13.71
C TYR A 30 -16.25 -9.22 14.93
N ALA A 31 -15.52 -10.12 15.59
CA ALA A 31 -15.93 -10.75 16.84
C ALA A 31 -16.05 -9.74 17.98
N LEU A 32 -15.13 -8.76 18.06
CA LEU A 32 -15.22 -7.65 19.01
C LEU A 32 -16.41 -6.75 18.71
N ILE A 33 -16.67 -6.44 17.44
CA ILE A 33 -17.84 -5.67 17.02
C ILE A 33 -19.13 -6.38 17.42
N ILE A 34 -19.26 -7.69 17.18
CA ILE A 34 -20.40 -8.50 17.63
C ILE A 34 -20.56 -8.41 19.15
N HIS A 35 -19.46 -8.57 19.89
CA HIS A 35 -19.47 -8.51 21.35
C HIS A 35 -19.95 -7.15 21.88
N PHE A 36 -19.55 -6.05 21.25
CA PHE A 36 -19.88 -4.70 21.69
C PHE A 36 -21.20 -4.14 21.12
N THR A 37 -21.67 -4.61 19.96
CA THR A 37 -22.87 -4.07 19.29
C THR A 37 -24.11 -4.96 19.41
N GLY A 38 -23.96 -6.21 19.86
CA GLY A 38 -25.08 -7.14 20.07
C GLY A 38 -25.78 -7.59 18.77
N GLN A 39 -25.14 -7.35 17.61
CA GLN A 39 -25.61 -7.75 16.29
C GLN A 39 -25.42 -9.27 16.09
N TYR A 40 -26.45 -9.95 15.58
CA TYR A 40 -26.46 -11.41 15.38
C TYR A 40 -26.39 -11.77 13.90
N TYR A 41 -25.44 -12.62 13.52
CA TYR A 41 -25.40 -13.25 12.20
C TYR A 41 -26.10 -14.59 12.24
N ALA A 42 -26.81 -14.94 11.16
CA ALA A 42 -27.50 -16.23 11.06
C ALA A 42 -26.53 -17.43 11.12
N SER A 43 -25.28 -17.28 10.66
CA SER A 43 -24.22 -18.28 10.76
C SER A 43 -22.83 -17.68 10.51
N ILE A 44 -21.80 -18.21 11.19
CA ILE A 44 -20.38 -17.89 10.93
C ILE A 44 -20.01 -18.13 9.46
N ILE A 45 -20.62 -19.13 8.82
CA ILE A 45 -20.35 -19.48 7.41
C ILE A 45 -20.80 -18.33 6.50
N ILE A 46 -21.95 -17.72 6.78
CA ILE A 46 -22.49 -16.59 5.99
C ILE A 46 -21.58 -15.37 6.13
N LEU A 47 -21.04 -15.14 7.32
CA LEU A 47 -20.07 -14.08 7.57
C LEU A 47 -18.77 -14.28 6.77
N VAL A 48 -18.20 -15.49 6.80
CA VAL A 48 -16.97 -15.79 6.05
C VAL A 48 -17.20 -15.61 4.55
N LEU A 49 -18.35 -16.07 4.03
CA LEU A 49 -18.71 -15.90 2.63
C LEU A 49 -18.85 -14.42 2.24
N PHE A 50 -19.50 -13.62 3.09
CA PHE A 50 -19.61 -12.18 2.91
C PHE A 50 -18.24 -11.50 2.85
N LEU A 51 -17.33 -11.83 3.77
CA LEU A 51 -15.98 -11.26 3.77
C LEU A 51 -15.19 -11.62 2.52
N LEU A 52 -15.27 -12.87 2.06
CA LEU A 52 -14.62 -13.30 0.83
C LEU A 52 -15.18 -12.56 -0.39
N LEU A 53 -16.50 -12.42 -0.48
CA LEU A 53 -17.17 -11.73 -1.57
C LEU A 53 -16.85 -10.23 -1.56
N PHE A 54 -16.84 -9.62 -0.38
CA PHE A 54 -16.39 -8.25 -0.17
C PHE A 54 -14.98 -8.03 -0.69
N CYS A 55 -14.00 -8.82 -0.25
CA CYS A 55 -12.62 -8.69 -0.72
C CYS A 55 -12.50 -8.84 -2.25
N TYR A 56 -13.22 -9.81 -2.84
CA TYR A 56 -13.14 -10.03 -4.29
C TYR A 56 -13.69 -8.86 -5.10
N ILE A 57 -14.85 -8.33 -4.70
CA ILE A 57 -15.48 -7.19 -5.38
C ILE A 57 -14.66 -5.92 -5.16
N ASP A 58 -14.19 -5.72 -3.92
CA ASP A 58 -13.41 -4.54 -3.54
C ASP A 58 -12.10 -4.46 -4.35
N ILE A 59 -11.35 -5.56 -4.49
CA ILE A 59 -10.18 -5.63 -5.39
C ILE A 59 -10.54 -5.23 -6.82
N GLY A 60 -11.69 -5.70 -7.32
CA GLY A 60 -12.17 -5.35 -8.65
C GLY A 60 -12.48 -3.86 -8.79
N ILE A 61 -13.13 -3.25 -7.80
CA ILE A 61 -13.44 -1.81 -7.77
C ILE A 61 -12.15 -1.00 -7.68
N SER A 62 -11.22 -1.36 -6.81
CA SER A 62 -9.92 -0.68 -6.66
C SER A 62 -9.14 -0.71 -7.98
N THR A 63 -9.08 -1.86 -8.65
CA THR A 63 -8.44 -1.98 -9.98
C THR A 63 -9.10 -1.05 -11.03
N LEU A 64 -10.42 -0.89 -10.98
CA LEU A 64 -11.14 0.03 -11.88
C LEU A 64 -10.84 1.49 -11.54
N ILE A 65 -10.75 1.84 -10.25
CA ILE A 65 -10.38 3.18 -9.79
C ILE A 65 -8.96 3.51 -10.24
N ASP A 66 -8.00 2.60 -10.05
CA ASP A 66 -6.62 2.77 -10.51
C ASP A 66 -6.54 3.00 -12.01
N SER A 67 -7.22 2.16 -12.79
CA SER A 67 -7.29 2.28 -14.25
C SER A 67 -7.88 3.63 -14.67
N PHE A 68 -8.90 4.10 -13.96
CA PHE A 68 -9.52 5.40 -14.22
C PHE A 68 -8.60 6.57 -13.86
N LEU A 69 -7.92 6.51 -12.72
CA LEU A 69 -6.95 7.52 -12.29
C LEU A 69 -5.77 7.60 -13.27
N GLN A 70 -5.26 6.45 -13.73
CA GLN A 70 -4.19 6.37 -14.71
C GLN A 70 -4.63 6.95 -16.06
N ALA A 71 -5.78 6.55 -16.59
CA ALA A 71 -6.33 7.09 -17.83
C ALA A 71 -6.58 8.61 -17.75
N SER A 72 -7.01 9.09 -16.58
CA SER A 72 -7.20 10.52 -16.33
C SER A 72 -5.88 11.28 -16.34
N LYS A 73 -4.83 10.72 -15.73
CA LYS A 73 -3.48 11.30 -15.74
C LYS A 73 -2.90 11.38 -17.15
N GLU A 74 -3.08 10.34 -17.96
CA GLU A 74 -2.60 10.29 -19.35
C GLU A 74 -3.37 11.27 -20.26
N ARG A 75 -4.68 11.42 -20.05
CA ARG A 75 -5.51 12.27 -20.89
C ARG A 75 -5.39 13.75 -20.56
N TYR A 76 -5.14 14.08 -19.30
CA TYR A 76 -5.03 15.45 -18.82
C TYR A 76 -3.64 15.65 -18.19
N GLU A 77 -2.62 15.88 -19.04
CA GLU A 77 -1.21 16.07 -18.66
C GLU A 77 -0.94 17.15 -17.59
N GLY A 78 -1.93 17.97 -17.23
CA GLY A 78 -1.83 18.99 -16.18
C GLY A 78 -2.72 18.75 -14.95
N LEU A 79 -3.56 17.72 -14.94
CA LEU A 79 -4.50 17.44 -13.85
C LEU A 79 -3.87 16.43 -12.91
N TYR A 80 -2.95 16.92 -12.07
CA TYR A 80 -2.38 16.14 -10.99
C TYR A 80 -3.46 15.91 -9.93
N LEU A 81 -4.22 14.82 -10.05
CA LEU A 81 -5.11 14.39 -8.98
C LEU A 81 -4.24 14.09 -7.75
N PRO A 82 -4.45 14.80 -6.63
CA PRO A 82 -3.72 14.51 -5.41
C PRO A 82 -3.94 13.06 -5.01
N LYS A 83 -2.93 12.38 -4.46
CA LYS A 83 -3.06 11.02 -3.90
C LYS A 83 -4.29 10.92 -2.96
N LEU A 84 -4.56 11.99 -2.21
CA LEU A 84 -5.74 12.12 -1.35
C LEU A 84 -7.09 11.92 -2.06
N VAL A 85 -7.23 12.31 -3.33
CA VAL A 85 -8.46 12.09 -4.10
C VAL A 85 -8.61 10.64 -4.52
N GLY A 86 -7.50 9.96 -4.86
CA GLY A 86 -7.50 8.51 -5.15
C GLY A 86 -7.92 7.70 -3.93
N ASN A 87 -7.27 7.93 -2.78
CA ASN A 87 -7.64 7.31 -1.51
C ASN A 87 -9.10 7.58 -1.11
N LEU A 88 -9.62 8.79 -1.37
CA LEU A 88 -11.02 9.09 -1.09
C LEU A 88 -11.97 8.31 -2.01
N LEU A 89 -11.62 8.15 -3.29
CA LEU A 89 -12.38 7.35 -4.25
C LEU A 89 -12.40 5.86 -3.85
N GLU A 90 -11.24 5.32 -3.45
CA GLU A 90 -11.12 3.94 -2.94
C GLU A 90 -11.98 3.75 -1.69
N PHE A 91 -11.83 4.62 -0.69
CA PHE A 91 -12.64 4.58 0.52
C PHE A 91 -14.15 4.65 0.24
N CYS A 92 -14.57 5.53 -0.68
CA CYS A 92 -15.95 5.60 -1.14
C CYS A 92 -16.39 4.31 -1.86
N GLY A 93 -15.54 3.75 -2.71
CA GLY A 93 -15.75 2.48 -3.39
C GLY A 93 -15.99 1.35 -2.40
N THR A 94 -15.12 1.21 -1.41
CA THR A 94 -15.24 0.21 -0.34
C THR A 94 -16.54 0.34 0.43
N LEU A 95 -16.96 1.56 0.79
CA LEU A 95 -18.24 1.80 1.46
C LEU A 95 -19.46 1.44 0.59
N ILE A 96 -19.37 1.70 -0.72
CA ILE A 96 -20.43 1.33 -1.68
C ILE A 96 -20.52 -0.20 -1.77
N VAL A 97 -19.39 -0.90 -1.90
CA VAL A 97 -19.36 -2.38 -1.95
C VAL A 97 -19.93 -2.98 -0.67
N LEU A 98 -19.50 -2.50 0.50
CA LEU A 98 -20.05 -2.92 1.80
C LEU A 98 -21.57 -2.71 1.89
N SER A 99 -22.05 -1.56 1.43
CA SER A 99 -23.48 -1.22 1.48
C SER A 99 -24.29 -2.06 0.49
N ALA A 100 -23.75 -2.34 -0.70
CA ALA A 100 -24.39 -3.19 -1.68
C ALA A 100 -24.47 -4.64 -1.18
N LEU A 101 -23.39 -5.18 -0.61
CA LEU A 101 -23.37 -6.53 -0.09
C LEU A 101 -24.30 -6.71 1.11
N ASP A 102 -24.33 -5.75 2.02
CA ASP A 102 -25.29 -5.73 3.14
C ASP A 102 -26.75 -5.67 2.65
N TYR A 103 -27.02 -4.98 1.53
CA TYR A 103 -28.36 -4.94 0.92
C TYR A 103 -28.75 -6.25 0.21
N PHE A 104 -27.80 -6.91 -0.47
CA PHE A 104 -28.08 -8.12 -1.25
C PHE A 104 -27.98 -9.43 -0.46
N MET A 105 -27.28 -9.44 0.68
CA MET A 105 -27.14 -10.63 1.52
C MET A 105 -28.10 -10.59 2.70
N ASP A 106 -29.21 -11.33 2.59
CA ASP A 106 -30.12 -11.57 3.72
C ASP A 106 -29.38 -12.32 4.84
N GLY A 107 -29.42 -11.78 6.06
CA GLY A 107 -28.82 -12.39 7.27
C GLY A 107 -27.57 -11.69 7.80
N ILE A 108 -27.22 -10.54 7.23
CA ILE A 108 -26.16 -9.64 7.68
C ILE A 108 -26.82 -8.27 7.84
N GLU A 109 -26.85 -7.74 9.07
CA GLU A 109 -27.34 -6.38 9.33
C GLU A 109 -26.18 -5.53 9.85
N LEU A 110 -25.46 -4.89 8.93
CA LEU A 110 -24.37 -4.00 9.30
C LEU A 110 -24.88 -2.60 9.59
N SER A 111 -24.73 -2.16 10.84
CA SER A 111 -24.90 -0.74 11.17
C SER A 111 -23.89 0.12 10.40
N ILE A 112 -24.28 1.37 10.10
CA ILE A 112 -23.43 2.34 9.40
C ILE A 112 -22.06 2.51 10.09
N LEU A 113 -22.05 2.52 11.42
CA LEU A 113 -20.82 2.62 12.20
C LEU A 113 -19.87 1.46 11.92
N ILE A 114 -20.39 0.23 11.81
CA ILE A 114 -19.57 -0.95 11.54
C ILE A 114 -19.01 -0.89 10.12
N LYS A 115 -19.82 -0.47 9.14
CA LYS A 115 -19.34 -0.29 7.75
C LYS A 115 -18.17 0.69 7.69
N LEU A 116 -18.25 1.80 8.42
CA LEU A 116 -17.15 2.77 8.54
C LEU A 116 -15.89 2.18 9.16
N VAL A 117 -16.04 1.41 10.24
CA VAL A 117 -14.89 0.76 10.91
C VAL A 117 -14.23 -0.25 9.97
N ILE A 118 -15.00 -1.05 9.25
CA ILE A 118 -14.46 -2.02 8.28
C ILE A 118 -13.71 -1.29 7.17
N ALA A 119 -14.32 -0.25 6.57
CA ALA A 119 -13.68 0.53 5.51
C ALA A 119 -12.37 1.19 5.99
N LEU A 120 -12.34 1.74 7.21
CA LEU A 120 -11.12 2.32 7.78
C LEU A 120 -10.02 1.29 8.00
N ILE A 121 -10.36 0.11 8.52
CA ILE A 121 -9.38 -0.97 8.71
C ILE A 121 -8.84 -1.45 7.37
N HIS A 122 -9.72 -1.56 6.37
CA HIS A 122 -9.34 -1.95 5.03
C HIS A 122 -8.36 -0.94 4.42
N GLU A 123 -8.70 0.35 4.45
CA GLU A 123 -7.82 1.43 3.98
C GLU A 123 -6.47 1.42 4.69
N ILE A 124 -6.46 1.29 6.03
CA ILE A 124 -5.22 1.21 6.80
C ILE A 124 -4.41 -0.01 6.37
N ALA A 125 -5.04 -1.17 6.20
CA ALA A 125 -4.36 -2.39 5.75
C ALA A 125 -3.77 -2.20 4.34
N SER A 126 -4.49 -1.58 3.42
CA SER A 126 -4.01 -1.27 2.06
C SER A 126 -2.81 -0.32 2.11
N LEU A 127 -2.86 0.73 2.92
CA LEU A 127 -1.72 1.64 3.12
C LEU A 127 -0.50 0.95 3.72
N PHE A 128 -0.70 0.00 4.64
CA PHE A 128 0.38 -0.82 5.19
C PHE A 128 0.99 -1.75 4.14
N LEU A 129 0.18 -2.32 3.25
CA LEU A 129 0.63 -3.17 2.14
C LEU A 129 1.38 -2.36 1.07
N GLU A 130 0.86 -1.20 0.67
CA GLU A 130 1.59 -0.26 -0.21
C GLU A 130 2.95 0.12 0.37
N GLY A 131 3.01 0.35 1.70
CA GLY A 131 4.23 0.65 2.42
C GLY A 131 5.23 -0.51 2.44
N LEU A 132 4.77 -1.75 2.31
CA LEU A 132 5.61 -2.95 2.20
C LEU A 132 6.08 -3.17 0.75
N GLU A 133 5.23 -2.93 -0.24
CA GLU A 133 5.60 -3.00 -1.67
C GLU A 133 6.58 -1.88 -2.05
N THR A 134 6.43 -0.68 -1.49
CA THR A 134 7.45 0.39 -1.62
C THR A 134 8.72 0.15 -0.79
N GLY A 135 8.74 -0.93 0.00
CA GLY A 135 9.92 -1.47 0.67
C GLY A 135 10.73 -2.43 -0.19
N GLU A 136 10.23 -2.86 -1.36
CA GLU A 136 11.12 -3.34 -2.42
C GLU A 136 12.00 -2.17 -2.84
N GLU A 137 13.30 -2.43 -2.84
CA GLU A 137 14.32 -1.50 -3.26
C GLU A 137 13.82 -0.73 -4.47
N VAL A 138 13.60 0.58 -4.30
CA VAL A 138 13.74 1.50 -5.42
C VAL A 138 15.16 1.26 -5.88
N GLU A 139 15.34 0.28 -6.78
CA GLU A 139 16.43 0.28 -7.75
C GLU A 139 16.45 1.71 -8.21
N GLY A 140 17.50 2.40 -7.78
CA GLY A 140 17.59 3.83 -7.92
C GLY A 140 17.24 4.13 -9.36
N ALA A 141 16.47 5.19 -9.59
CA ALA A 141 16.73 5.96 -10.78
C ALA A 141 18.24 6.25 -10.71
N ASP A 142 19.03 5.41 -11.38
CA ASP A 142 20.48 5.52 -11.41
C ASP A 142 20.70 6.81 -12.16
N LEU A 143 20.82 7.89 -11.37
CA LEU A 143 21.19 9.18 -11.88
C LEU A 143 22.44 8.96 -12.72
N ALA A 144 22.53 9.65 -13.85
CA ALA A 144 23.66 9.51 -14.75
C ALA A 144 24.98 9.53 -13.93
N PRO A 145 25.96 8.67 -14.25
CA PRO A 145 27.16 8.49 -13.43
C PRO A 145 27.92 9.79 -13.14
N GLU A 146 27.77 10.80 -14.00
CA GLU A 146 28.26 12.16 -13.80
C GLU A 146 27.62 12.85 -12.59
N VAL A 147 26.30 12.76 -12.44
CA VAL A 147 25.54 13.30 -11.31
C VAL A 147 25.91 12.57 -10.02
N MET A 148 26.08 11.25 -10.08
CA MET A 148 26.50 10.45 -8.93
C MET A 148 27.91 10.80 -8.47
N ASN A 149 28.86 10.98 -9.39
CA ASN A 149 30.22 11.43 -9.06
C ASN A 149 30.22 12.83 -8.42
N ASP A 150 29.37 13.72 -8.90
CA ASP A 150 29.21 15.05 -8.32
C ASP A 150 28.62 15.01 -6.91
N ILE A 151 27.64 14.14 -6.65
CA ILE A 151 27.10 13.90 -5.30
C ILE A 151 28.21 13.40 -4.37
N HIS A 152 29.02 12.43 -4.80
CA HIS A 152 30.15 11.92 -4.03
C HIS A 152 31.18 13.02 -3.72
N HIS A 153 31.48 13.89 -4.68
CA HIS A 153 32.40 15.00 -4.48
C HIS A 153 31.83 16.07 -3.54
N CYS A 154 30.56 16.40 -3.72
CA CYS A 154 29.83 17.39 -2.94
C CYS A 154 29.70 16.99 -1.46
N LEU A 155 29.40 15.71 -1.18
CA LEU A 155 29.35 15.17 0.18
C LEU A 155 30.71 15.11 0.90
N LYS A 156 31.84 15.25 0.19
CA LYS A 156 33.16 15.41 0.81
C LYS A 156 33.42 16.82 1.32
N GLN A 157 32.69 17.82 0.83
CA GLN A 157 32.97 19.23 1.05
C GLN A 157 31.86 19.97 1.82
N ALA A 158 30.64 19.43 1.82
CA ALA A 158 29.47 20.07 2.38
C ALA A 158 28.60 19.09 3.18
N SER A 159 27.67 19.63 3.98
CA SER A 159 26.68 18.82 4.67
C SER A 159 25.70 18.19 3.66
N TRP A 160 25.01 17.12 4.04
CA TRP A 160 24.07 16.45 3.14
C TRP A 160 22.94 17.39 2.66
N THR A 161 22.48 18.31 3.51
CA THR A 161 21.44 19.29 3.17
C THR A 161 21.95 20.33 2.17
N ASP A 162 23.16 20.84 2.38
CA ASP A 162 23.77 21.80 1.47
C ASP A 162 24.07 21.14 0.13
N CYS A 163 24.46 19.88 0.16
CA CYS A 163 24.71 19.11 -1.04
C CYS A 163 23.45 18.90 -1.89
N VAL A 164 22.30 18.64 -1.27
CA VAL A 164 21.01 18.62 -1.99
C VAL A 164 20.72 19.96 -2.66
N ALA A 165 20.97 21.07 -1.96
CA ALA A 165 20.73 22.41 -2.52
C ALA A 165 21.63 22.69 -3.73
N MET A 166 22.93 22.41 -3.62
CA MET A 166 23.90 22.59 -4.70
C MET A 166 23.60 21.70 -5.90
N MET A 167 23.22 20.44 -5.68
CA MET A 167 22.90 19.51 -6.76
C MET A 167 21.60 19.89 -7.47
N HIS A 168 20.61 20.40 -6.75
CA HIS A 168 19.37 20.89 -7.37
C HIS A 168 19.62 22.13 -8.24
N GLU A 169 20.49 23.04 -7.78
CA GLU A 169 20.86 24.23 -8.56
C GLU A 169 21.65 23.85 -9.82
N LYS A 170 22.56 22.87 -9.71
CA LYS A 170 23.38 22.39 -10.84
C LYS A 170 22.59 21.56 -11.84
N TYR A 171 21.59 20.80 -11.38
CA TYR A 171 20.74 19.93 -12.20
C TYR A 171 19.25 20.24 -12.01
N PRO A 172 18.77 21.41 -12.49
CA PRO A 172 17.39 21.84 -12.26
C PRO A 172 16.34 21.00 -13.01
N HIS A 173 16.77 20.21 -13.99
CA HIS A 173 15.93 19.30 -14.77
C HIS A 173 15.66 17.96 -14.05
N ILE A 174 16.42 17.64 -12.99
CA ILE A 174 16.24 16.41 -12.22
C ILE A 174 15.26 16.67 -11.07
N PRO A 175 14.24 15.83 -10.87
CA PRO A 175 13.33 15.97 -9.75
C PRO A 175 14.06 16.01 -8.41
N LYS A 176 13.75 17.01 -7.57
CA LYS A 176 14.37 17.19 -6.26
C LYS A 176 14.31 15.94 -5.37
N GLY A 177 13.24 15.15 -5.49
CA GLY A 177 13.09 13.89 -4.76
C GLY A 177 14.17 12.86 -5.10
N GLU A 178 14.55 12.75 -6.37
CA GLU A 178 15.60 11.83 -6.84
C GLU A 178 16.98 12.28 -6.33
N ILE A 179 17.27 13.59 -6.37
CA ILE A 179 18.50 14.16 -5.82
C ILE A 179 18.59 13.89 -4.31
N ILE A 180 17.50 14.11 -3.56
CA ILE A 180 17.47 13.84 -2.11
C ILE A 180 17.74 12.35 -1.83
N HIS A 181 17.10 11.46 -2.59
CA HIS A 181 17.26 10.03 -2.41
C HIS A 181 18.71 9.58 -2.70
N ALA A 182 19.29 10.02 -3.81
CA ALA A 182 20.66 9.70 -4.19
C ALA A 182 21.69 10.26 -3.20
N VAL A 183 21.56 11.53 -2.78
CA VAL A 183 22.44 12.13 -1.77
C VAL A 183 22.33 11.40 -0.43
N ARG A 184 21.12 11.03 0.00
CA ARG A 184 20.92 10.26 1.23
C ARG A 184 21.53 8.87 1.15
N LYS A 185 21.37 8.16 0.03
CA LYS A 185 21.95 6.83 -0.21
C LYS A 185 23.47 6.87 -0.07
N VAL A 186 24.12 7.76 -0.84
CA VAL A 186 25.59 7.93 -0.80
C VAL A 186 26.09 8.34 0.60
N TYR A 187 25.38 9.22 1.29
CA TYR A 187 25.74 9.63 2.66
C TYR A 187 25.69 8.45 3.65
N ILE A 188 24.66 7.61 3.56
CA ILE A 188 24.51 6.42 4.41
C ILE A 188 25.60 5.39 4.10
N ASP A 189 25.89 5.16 2.81
CA ASP A 189 26.91 4.20 2.38
C ASP A 189 28.32 4.63 2.81
N ASN A 190 28.65 5.91 2.67
CA ASN A 190 29.91 6.48 3.18
C ASN A 190 30.05 6.33 4.70
N LYS A 191 28.95 6.44 5.45
CA LYS A 191 28.95 6.30 6.92
C LYS A 191 29.08 4.84 7.36
N LYS A 192 28.47 3.90 6.63
CA LYS A 192 28.62 2.46 6.88
C LYS A 192 30.04 1.99 6.54
N GLY A 193 30.60 2.43 5.41
CA GLY A 193 31.97 2.08 5.00
C GLY A 193 33.09 2.74 5.80
N SER A 194 32.79 3.74 6.63
CA SER A 194 33.74 4.36 7.57
C SER A 194 33.71 3.74 8.97
N SER A 195 32.89 2.71 9.18
CA SER A 195 32.74 2.00 10.47
C SER A 195 33.38 0.59 10.48
N GLU A 196 34.13 0.25 9.43
CA GLU A 196 35.08 -0.88 9.38
C GLU A 196 36.52 -0.36 9.43
#